data_AF-A0A817KFQ7-F1
#
_entry.id   AF-A0A817KFQ7-F1
#
_cell.length_a   1.000
_cell.length_b   1.000
_cell.length_c   1.000
_cell.angle_alpha   90.00
_cell.angle_beta   90.00
_cell.angle_gamma   90.00
#
_symmetry.space_group_name_H-M   'P 1'
#
loop_
_entity.id
_entity.type
_entity.pdbx_description
1 polymer ?
#
loop_
_entity_poly.entity_id
_entity_poly.type
_entity_poly.pdbx_seq_one_letter_code
_entity_poly.pdbx_strand_id
1 'polypeptide(L)'
;MSLTNSSNEEQIRILVLNEGEDKSEELYRLKKGWNLQIKISSCLSWRKVRLFTNSCLNEEDQFERTIYRELKWIYPSNGKYDDSDRYTNLSCFKSGSFHYYFTIDGTTSKDNLNGQGYFHVEPYLIWPDGSSEVLEQECIACQTVLSKSLGPLSEWTSRLEVTHHSGYNMIHFTPVQILNCISNSSYSVSDHHKLNPLFQGTYEELKLLIDNMAKQWRILSITDLVYNHAANDCELLKQHPEAAYNLINSPHLKPAVLLDSILMQFTCDANEGKLLSKGIPAEIQEHHLQLIRHYLLDEKLIE
;
A
#
# COMPACT_ATOMS: atom_id res chain seq x y z
N MET A 1 -20.31 37.03 0.27
CA MET A 1 -19.00 37.71 0.22
C MET A 1 -18.13 36.91 -0.72
N SER A 2 -17.79 37.53 -1.85
CA SER A 2 -17.03 36.96 -2.95
C SER A 2 -15.60 36.64 -2.48
N LEU A 3 -15.21 35.36 -2.53
CA LEU A 3 -13.81 34.97 -2.45
C LEU A 3 -13.20 35.26 -3.81
N THR A 4 -12.59 36.43 -3.90
CA THR A 4 -11.63 36.84 -4.91
C THR A 4 -10.55 35.78 -5.09
N ASN A 5 -10.26 35.45 -6.35
CA ASN A 5 -9.06 34.77 -6.82
C ASN A 5 -7.85 35.07 -5.91
N SER A 6 -7.45 34.10 -5.08
CA SER A 6 -6.10 34.11 -4.53
C SER A 6 -5.16 33.87 -5.70
N SER A 7 -4.31 34.84 -5.97
CA SER A 7 -3.12 34.70 -6.80
C SER A 7 -2.47 33.33 -6.60
N ASN A 8 -2.14 32.64 -7.71
CA ASN A 8 -1.21 31.52 -7.74
C ASN A 8 0.17 32.01 -7.25
N GLU A 9 0.33 32.19 -5.94
CA GLU A 9 1.63 32.42 -5.35
C GLU A 9 2.40 31.11 -5.48
N GLU A 10 3.48 31.12 -6.27
CA GLU A 10 4.38 29.98 -6.39
C GLU A 10 4.91 29.61 -5.00
N GLN A 11 4.42 28.48 -4.47
CA GLN A 11 4.86 27.97 -3.18
C GLN A 11 6.21 27.29 -3.35
N ILE A 12 7.24 27.89 -2.76
CA ILE A 12 8.60 27.35 -2.72
C ILE A 12 8.82 26.64 -1.38
N ARG A 13 9.39 25.44 -1.43
CA ARG A 13 9.86 24.68 -0.26
C ARG A 13 11.34 24.41 -0.39
N ILE A 14 12.08 24.50 0.71
CA ILE A 14 13.53 24.39 0.69
C ILE A 14 13.96 23.11 1.41
N LEU A 15 14.70 22.27 0.70
CA LEU A 15 15.38 21.10 1.25
C LEU A 15 16.89 21.36 1.23
N VAL A 16 17.56 21.18 2.37
CA VAL A 16 19.00 21.43 2.51
C VAL A 16 19.74 20.11 2.65
N LEU A 17 20.74 19.90 1.78
CA LEU A 17 21.59 18.72 1.73
C LEU A 17 22.76 18.82 2.72
N ASN A 18 22.98 17.76 3.51
CA ASN A 18 24.11 17.66 4.44
C ASN A 18 24.97 16.43 4.12
N GLU A 19 26.30 16.58 4.19
CA GLU A 19 27.21 15.45 3.92
C GLU A 19 26.94 14.30 4.91
N GLY A 20 26.76 13.09 4.37
CA GLY A 20 26.45 11.89 5.13
C GLY A 20 24.98 11.76 5.57
N GLU A 21 24.06 12.60 5.09
CA GLU A 21 22.65 12.49 5.49
C GLU A 21 21.99 11.22 4.94
N ASP A 22 21.27 10.52 5.80
CA ASP A 22 20.33 9.47 5.38
C ASP A 22 18.94 9.81 5.92
N LYS A 23 18.14 10.42 5.04
CA LYS A 23 16.75 10.80 5.30
C LYS A 23 15.78 9.83 4.65
N SER A 24 16.18 8.56 4.51
CA SER A 24 15.32 7.54 3.90
C SER A 24 14.05 7.26 4.70
N GLU A 25 14.09 7.46 6.01
CA GLU A 25 12.96 7.27 6.93
C GLU A 25 12.24 8.58 7.29
N GLU A 26 12.74 9.74 6.85
CA GLU A 26 12.13 11.03 7.13
C GLU A 26 11.03 11.37 6.12
N LEU A 27 9.87 11.78 6.61
CA LEU A 27 8.74 12.15 5.78
C LEU A 27 8.77 13.65 5.43
N TYR A 28 9.23 13.97 4.24
CA TYR A 28 9.19 15.34 3.70
C TYR A 28 8.00 15.52 2.74
N ARG A 29 6.92 16.18 3.20
CA ARG A 29 5.67 16.33 2.46
C ARG A 29 5.61 17.60 1.60
N LEU A 30 5.09 17.47 0.39
CA LEU A 30 4.91 18.51 -0.61
C LEU A 30 3.52 18.37 -1.24
N LYS A 31 2.96 19.48 -1.72
CA LYS A 31 1.72 19.46 -2.52
C LYS A 31 2.04 19.59 -4.01
N LYS A 32 1.20 19.01 -4.87
CA LYS A 32 1.36 19.10 -6.32
C LYS A 32 1.29 20.57 -6.79
N GLY A 33 2.17 20.97 -7.70
CA GLY A 33 2.31 22.36 -8.15
C GLY A 33 3.24 23.22 -7.28
N TRP A 34 3.73 22.73 -6.14
CA TRP A 34 4.81 23.40 -5.41
C TRP A 34 6.16 23.23 -6.11
N ASN A 35 7.08 24.16 -5.84
CA ASN A 35 8.47 24.10 -6.28
C ASN A 35 9.37 23.70 -5.10
N LEU A 36 10.08 22.59 -5.25
CA LEU A 36 11.11 22.15 -4.31
C LEU A 36 12.46 22.73 -4.74
N GLN A 37 12.98 23.68 -3.96
CA GLN A 37 14.34 24.14 -4.07
C GLN A 37 15.26 23.28 -3.20
N ILE A 38 16.22 22.61 -3.82
CA ILE A 38 17.23 21.84 -3.10
C ILE A 38 18.52 22.65 -3.06
N LYS A 39 18.98 22.93 -1.84
CA LYS A 39 20.19 23.72 -1.54
C LYS A 39 21.23 22.85 -0.87
N ILE A 40 22.48 23.26 -0.97
CA ILE A 40 23.58 22.63 -0.24
C ILE A 40 23.81 23.33 1.11
N SER A 41 24.16 22.58 2.14
CA SER A 41 24.66 23.13 3.39
C SER A 41 26.07 23.72 3.23
N SER A 42 26.51 24.51 4.22
CA SER A 42 27.85 25.08 4.29
C SER A 42 28.97 24.03 4.23
N CYS A 43 28.72 22.81 4.73
CA CYS A 43 29.68 21.71 4.71
C CYS A 43 29.96 21.16 3.29
N LEU A 44 29.03 21.38 2.37
CA LEU A 44 29.12 20.92 0.98
C LEU A 44 29.52 22.03 0.01
N SER A 45 29.69 23.28 0.48
CA SER A 45 29.94 24.45 -0.39
C SER A 45 31.24 24.37 -1.19
N TRP A 46 32.28 23.72 -0.67
CA TRP A 46 33.54 23.49 -1.39
C TRP A 46 33.56 22.20 -2.22
N ARG A 47 32.48 21.40 -2.19
CA ARG A 47 32.37 20.13 -2.91
C ARG A 47 31.65 20.31 -4.24
N LYS A 48 32.02 19.51 -5.24
CA LYS A 48 31.26 19.37 -6.49
C LYS A 48 30.13 18.36 -6.29
N VAL A 49 28.97 18.85 -5.88
CA VAL A 49 27.79 18.02 -5.60
C VAL A 49 27.05 17.72 -6.91
N ARG A 50 26.79 16.44 -7.20
CA ARG A 50 25.88 16.00 -8.27
C ARG A 50 24.64 15.40 -7.64
N LEU A 51 23.47 15.91 -7.99
CA LEU A 51 22.20 15.53 -7.36
C LEU A 51 21.32 14.81 -8.37
N PHE A 52 20.74 13.70 -7.95
CA PHE A 52 19.94 12.83 -8.79
C PHE A 52 18.59 12.59 -8.13
N THR A 53 17.53 12.51 -8.94
CA THR A 53 16.17 12.18 -8.47
C THR A 53 15.48 11.26 -9.46
N ASN A 54 14.59 10.39 -8.98
CA ASN A 54 13.70 9.60 -9.84
C ASN A 54 12.36 10.30 -10.12
N SER A 55 12.18 11.54 -9.66
CA SER A 55 11.00 12.34 -9.96
C SER A 55 10.89 12.70 -11.45
N CYS A 56 9.66 12.90 -11.90
CA CYS A 56 9.34 13.47 -13.21
C CYS A 56 9.83 14.92 -13.27
N LEU A 57 10.53 15.30 -14.34
CA LEU A 57 11.00 16.67 -14.56
C LEU A 57 10.03 17.47 -15.44
N ASN A 58 9.15 16.78 -16.16
CA ASN A 58 8.05 17.36 -16.94
C ASN A 58 6.73 16.64 -16.62
N GLU A 59 5.59 17.26 -16.94
CA GLU A 59 4.27 16.66 -16.73
C GLU A 59 4.05 15.37 -17.54
N GLU A 60 4.61 15.31 -18.74
CA GLU A 60 4.48 14.17 -19.67
C GLU A 60 5.35 12.97 -19.27
N ASP A 61 6.39 13.17 -18.45
CA ASP A 61 7.34 12.13 -18.10
C ASP A 61 6.65 10.97 -17.37
N GLN A 62 6.82 9.74 -17.83
CA GLN A 62 6.39 8.56 -17.07
C GLN A 62 7.32 8.33 -15.87
N PHE A 63 6.74 7.97 -14.73
CA PHE A 63 7.51 7.66 -13.53
C PHE A 63 8.06 6.24 -13.62
N GLU A 64 9.36 6.09 -13.45
CA GLU A 64 10.03 4.80 -13.32
C GLU A 64 10.97 4.84 -12.10
N ARG A 65 10.70 3.99 -11.11
CA ARG A 65 11.37 4.02 -9.80
C ARG A 65 12.90 3.88 -9.88
N THR A 66 13.38 3.15 -10.88
CA THR A 66 14.78 2.78 -11.10
C THR A 66 15.57 3.79 -11.92
N ILE A 67 14.90 4.72 -12.63
CA ILE A 67 15.56 5.71 -13.47
C ILE A 67 15.78 6.99 -12.67
N TYR A 68 17.03 7.44 -12.63
CA TYR A 68 17.42 8.69 -11.98
C TYR A 68 17.91 9.70 -13.01
N ARG A 69 17.56 10.97 -12.79
CA ARG A 69 17.94 12.09 -13.64
C ARG A 69 18.77 13.07 -12.81
N GLU A 70 19.88 13.53 -13.39
CA GLU A 70 20.72 14.54 -12.76
C GLU A 70 20.06 15.92 -12.85
N LEU A 71 20.01 16.61 -11.71
CA LEU A 71 19.46 17.95 -11.59
C LEU A 71 20.53 18.99 -11.89
N LYS A 72 20.14 20.04 -12.62
CA LYS A 72 21.03 21.16 -12.94
C LYS A 72 21.02 22.18 -11.81
N TRP A 73 22.20 22.67 -11.46
CA TRP A 73 22.38 23.77 -10.51
C TRP A 73 22.14 25.12 -11.20
N ILE A 74 21.40 25.98 -10.51
CA ILE A 74 21.14 27.37 -10.85
C ILE A 74 21.99 28.23 -9.92
N TYR A 75 22.67 29.23 -10.49
CA TYR A 75 23.59 30.14 -9.80
C TYR A 75 23.02 31.57 -9.91
N PRO A 76 22.24 32.04 -8.92
CA PRO A 76 21.55 33.33 -9.00
C PRO A 76 22.54 34.49 -8.96
N SER A 77 23.50 34.41 -8.06
CA SER A 77 24.62 35.32 -8.02
C SER A 77 25.57 34.97 -9.17
N ASN A 78 25.57 35.76 -10.25
CA ASN A 78 26.59 35.70 -11.32
C ASN A 78 28.00 36.12 -10.81
N GLY A 79 28.26 36.03 -9.51
CA GLY A 79 29.53 36.35 -8.88
C GLY A 79 30.53 35.23 -9.15
N LYS A 80 31.70 35.58 -9.70
CA LYS A 80 32.79 34.63 -10.01
C LYS A 80 33.32 33.82 -8.81
N TYR A 81 32.93 34.16 -7.57
CA TYR A 81 33.58 33.67 -6.36
C TYR A 81 32.62 33.25 -5.23
N ASP A 82 31.31 33.48 -5.37
CA ASP A 82 30.33 33.11 -4.36
C ASP A 82 29.32 32.13 -4.96
N ASP A 83 29.48 30.86 -4.58
CA ASP A 83 28.65 29.73 -4.99
C ASP A 83 27.80 29.22 -3.81
N SER A 84 27.57 30.06 -2.79
CA SER A 84 26.85 29.67 -1.59
C SER A 84 25.33 29.67 -1.77
N ASP A 85 24.81 30.39 -2.76
CA ASP A 85 23.39 30.56 -3.02
C ASP A 85 22.84 29.62 -4.11
N ARG A 86 23.67 28.71 -4.64
CA ARG A 86 23.22 27.75 -5.67
C ARG A 86 22.10 26.86 -5.16
N TYR A 87 21.15 26.60 -6.04
CA TYR A 87 20.06 25.67 -5.78
C TYR A 87 19.70 24.91 -7.05
N THR A 88 18.99 23.80 -6.90
CA THR A 88 18.22 23.24 -8.01
C THR A 88 16.74 23.41 -7.75
N ASN A 89 15.95 23.51 -8.82
CA ASN A 89 14.51 23.67 -8.74
C ASN A 89 13.82 22.45 -9.33
N LEU A 90 12.93 21.85 -8.56
CA LEU A 90 12.12 20.72 -8.98
C LEU A 90 10.65 21.06 -8.78
N SER A 91 9.89 21.15 -9.87
CA SER A 91 8.45 21.35 -9.82
C SER A 91 7.73 20.03 -9.55
N CYS A 92 6.79 20.04 -8.60
CA CYS A 92 6.06 18.85 -8.15
C CYS A 92 4.87 18.56 -9.08
N PHE A 93 5.11 17.96 -10.24
CA PHE A 93 4.06 17.71 -11.26
C PHE A 93 3.14 16.52 -10.95
N LYS A 94 3.70 15.45 -10.38
CA LYS A 94 2.97 14.19 -10.11
C LYS A 94 2.96 13.90 -8.62
N SER A 95 1.84 13.38 -8.12
CA SER A 95 1.77 12.83 -6.77
C SER A 95 2.49 11.49 -6.71
N GLY A 96 3.13 11.21 -5.59
CA GLY A 96 3.95 10.01 -5.43
C GLY A 96 5.04 10.16 -4.37
N SER A 97 5.84 9.12 -4.21
CA SER A 97 7.04 9.14 -3.39
C SER A 97 8.26 9.08 -4.29
N PHE A 98 9.13 10.07 -4.15
CA PHE A 98 10.31 10.25 -5.00
C PHE A 98 11.58 10.20 -4.15
N HIS A 99 12.59 9.53 -4.68
CA HIS A 99 13.91 9.37 -4.06
C HIS A 99 14.87 10.36 -4.68
N TYR A 100 15.72 10.97 -3.84
CA TYR A 100 16.91 11.68 -4.28
C TYR A 100 18.16 11.12 -3.60
N TYR A 101 19.28 11.25 -4.29
CA TYR A 101 20.61 11.03 -3.72
C TYR A 101 21.61 11.99 -4.37
N PHE A 102 22.74 12.21 -3.71
CA PHE A 102 23.82 13.00 -4.29
C PHE A 102 25.20 12.38 -4.06
N THR A 103 26.14 12.74 -4.93
CA THR A 103 27.55 12.33 -4.87
C THR A 103 28.45 13.57 -4.83
N ILE A 104 29.61 13.47 -4.20
CA ILE A 104 30.61 14.55 -4.09
C ILE A 104 31.96 14.20 -4.72
N ASP A 105 32.14 12.94 -5.14
CA ASP A 105 33.33 12.40 -5.78
C ASP A 105 33.34 12.56 -7.31
N GLY A 106 32.26 13.13 -7.86
CA GLY A 106 32.06 13.32 -9.30
C GLY A 106 31.48 12.12 -10.03
N THR A 107 31.21 10.99 -9.35
CA THR A 107 30.60 9.81 -9.95
C THR A 107 29.09 9.99 -10.16
N THR A 108 28.50 9.13 -11.00
CA THR A 108 27.04 9.01 -11.17
C THR A 108 26.48 7.75 -10.49
N SER A 109 27.34 6.96 -9.84
CA SER A 109 26.90 5.69 -9.27
C SER A 109 26.15 5.92 -7.98
N LYS A 110 24.99 5.31 -7.85
CA LYS A 110 24.23 5.30 -6.59
C LYS A 110 25.00 4.60 -5.46
N ASP A 111 25.91 3.68 -5.79
CA ASP A 111 26.72 2.95 -4.80
C ASP A 111 27.70 3.85 -4.03
N ASN A 112 28.03 5.03 -4.58
CA ASN A 112 28.94 6.01 -3.97
C ASN A 112 28.18 7.24 -3.44
N LEU A 113 26.92 7.09 -3.05
CA LEU A 113 26.14 8.19 -2.51
C LEU A 113 26.79 8.79 -1.25
N ASN A 114 26.72 10.10 -1.12
CA ASN A 114 27.17 10.86 0.05
C ASN A 114 26.01 11.47 0.84
N GLY A 115 24.78 11.18 0.40
CA GLY A 115 23.56 11.42 1.14
C GLY A 115 22.34 11.13 0.28
N GLN A 116 21.21 10.88 0.95
CA GLN A 116 19.95 10.49 0.30
C GLN A 116 18.72 10.84 1.13
N GLY A 117 17.55 10.80 0.48
CA GLY A 117 16.28 10.88 1.17
C GLY A 117 15.08 10.74 0.23
N TYR A 118 13.89 10.85 0.81
CA TYR A 118 12.64 10.88 0.06
C TYR A 118 11.90 12.21 0.25
N PHE A 119 11.12 12.57 -0.76
CA PHE A 119 10.04 13.54 -0.62
C PHE A 119 8.75 12.96 -1.19
N HIS A 120 7.65 13.27 -0.52
CA HIS A 120 6.33 12.80 -0.88
C HIS A 120 5.49 13.95 -1.42
N VAL A 121 5.00 13.82 -2.65
CA VAL A 121 4.04 14.74 -3.24
C VAL A 121 2.64 14.17 -3.05
N GLU A 122 1.84 14.84 -2.24
CA GLU A 122 0.48 14.46 -1.89
C GLU A 122 -0.46 14.45 -3.11
N PRO A 123 -1.38 13.48 -3.22
CA PRO A 123 -2.43 13.52 -4.23
C PRO A 123 -3.48 14.61 -3.93
N TYR A 124 -4.04 15.16 -5.00
CA TYR A 124 -5.26 15.98 -4.92
C TYR A 124 -6.49 15.10 -5.07
N LEU A 125 -7.37 15.17 -4.08
CA LEU A 125 -8.69 14.56 -4.12
C LEU A 125 -9.66 15.59 -4.66
N ILE A 126 -10.04 15.49 -5.94
CA ILE A 126 -10.89 16.47 -6.62
C ILE A 126 -12.30 15.91 -6.73
N TRP A 127 -13.31 16.74 -6.46
CA TRP A 127 -14.69 16.37 -6.67
C TRP A 127 -15.02 16.24 -8.17
N PRO A 128 -15.59 15.11 -8.62
CA PRO A 128 -15.93 14.93 -10.03
C PRO A 128 -17.25 15.61 -10.43
N ASP A 129 -17.67 16.66 -9.70
CA ASP A 129 -18.92 17.42 -9.91
C ASP A 129 -18.74 18.65 -10.81
N GLY A 130 -17.50 18.94 -11.24
CA GLY A 130 -17.16 20.08 -12.09
C GLY A 130 -16.82 21.37 -11.33
N SER A 131 -16.85 21.36 -9.99
CA SER A 131 -16.50 22.52 -9.16
C SER A 131 -15.00 22.85 -9.15
N SER A 132 -14.15 21.88 -9.53
CA SER A 132 -12.69 21.92 -9.36
C SER A 132 -12.23 22.09 -7.90
N GLU A 133 -13.13 21.90 -6.94
CA GLU A 133 -12.81 21.99 -5.53
C GLU A 133 -12.03 20.75 -5.08
N VAL A 134 -11.03 20.97 -4.22
CA VAL A 134 -10.16 19.93 -3.67
C VAL A 134 -10.62 19.58 -2.26
N LEU A 135 -10.81 18.29 -1.99
CA LEU A 135 -10.91 17.76 -0.64
C LEU A 135 -9.51 17.69 -0.03
N GLU A 136 -9.23 18.58 0.92
CA GLU A 136 -8.00 18.51 1.72
C GLU A 136 -7.98 17.21 2.54
N GLN A 137 -6.79 16.62 2.68
CA GLN A 137 -6.65 15.30 3.30
C GLN A 137 -7.05 15.30 4.79
N GLU A 138 -6.82 16.41 5.48
CA GLU A 138 -7.23 16.63 6.87
C GLU A 138 -8.75 16.69 7.05
N CYS A 139 -9.49 16.90 5.96
CA CYS A 139 -10.95 16.97 5.95
C CYS A 139 -11.62 15.64 5.60
N ILE A 140 -10.87 14.54 5.45
CA ILE A 140 -11.45 13.23 5.14
C ILE A 140 -12.22 12.70 6.36
N ALA A 141 -13.52 12.49 6.18
CA ALA A 141 -14.39 11.76 7.08
C ALA A 141 -14.83 10.47 6.39
N CYS A 142 -14.19 9.36 6.75
CA CYS A 142 -14.36 8.07 6.09
C CYS A 142 -15.21 7.09 6.92
N GLN A 143 -16.24 6.49 6.31
CA GLN A 143 -16.99 5.38 6.90
C GLN A 143 -16.58 4.05 6.25
N THR A 144 -16.17 3.09 7.06
CA THR A 144 -15.94 1.72 6.58
C THR A 144 -17.24 0.92 6.55
N VAL A 145 -17.49 0.23 5.44
CA VAL A 145 -18.64 -0.65 5.26
C VAL A 145 -18.18 -2.06 4.89
N LEU A 146 -18.80 -3.07 5.50
CA LEU A 146 -18.61 -4.46 5.10
C LEU A 146 -19.40 -4.71 3.82
N SER A 147 -18.72 -4.69 2.68
CA SER A 147 -19.32 -4.81 1.34
C SER A 147 -20.24 -6.02 1.22
N LYS A 148 -19.83 -7.18 1.77
CA LYS A 148 -20.62 -8.42 1.79
C LYS A 148 -21.97 -8.30 2.51
N SER A 149 -22.14 -7.30 3.38
CA SER A 149 -23.38 -7.04 4.13
C SER A 149 -24.29 -6.02 3.45
N LEU A 150 -23.87 -5.41 2.33
CA LEU A 150 -24.69 -4.47 1.55
C LEU A 150 -25.70 -5.17 0.63
N GLY A 151 -25.63 -6.49 0.47
CA GLY A 151 -26.58 -7.23 -0.37
C GLY A 151 -26.41 -6.92 -1.86
N PRO A 152 -27.46 -7.11 -2.69
CA PRO A 152 -27.42 -6.82 -4.12
C PRO A 152 -27.07 -5.36 -4.40
N LEU A 153 -26.32 -5.10 -5.46
CA LEU A 153 -25.81 -3.77 -5.82
C LEU A 153 -26.94 -2.74 -6.03
N SER A 154 -28.11 -3.20 -6.48
CA SER A 154 -29.32 -2.37 -6.64
C SER A 154 -29.81 -1.72 -5.34
N GLU A 155 -29.47 -2.28 -4.18
CA GLU A 155 -29.86 -1.77 -2.87
C GLU A 155 -28.77 -0.93 -2.20
N TRP A 156 -27.56 -0.86 -2.78
CA TRP A 156 -26.44 -0.18 -2.13
C TRP A 156 -26.70 1.31 -1.94
N THR A 157 -27.28 1.98 -2.92
CA THR A 157 -27.60 3.41 -2.82
C THR A 157 -28.46 3.70 -1.59
N SER A 158 -29.61 3.02 -1.43
CA SER A 158 -30.49 3.26 -0.27
C SER A 158 -29.83 2.90 1.06
N ARG A 159 -29.01 1.85 1.09
CA ARG A 159 -28.27 1.44 2.29
C ARG A 159 -27.14 2.42 2.66
N LEU A 160 -26.55 3.09 1.68
CA LEU A 160 -25.45 4.06 1.86
C LEU A 160 -25.94 5.51 2.03
N GLU A 161 -27.24 5.78 1.86
CA GLU A 161 -27.81 7.11 2.14
C GLU A 161 -27.55 7.56 3.57
N VAL A 162 -27.51 6.63 4.54
CA VAL A 162 -27.18 6.97 5.94
C VAL A 162 -25.79 7.57 6.05
N THR A 163 -24.83 7.08 5.26
CA THR A 163 -23.46 7.61 5.22
C THR A 163 -23.45 9.05 4.72
N HIS A 164 -24.19 9.30 3.63
CA HIS A 164 -24.34 10.64 3.07
C HIS A 164 -24.98 11.63 4.04
N HIS A 165 -26.15 11.28 4.60
CA HIS A 165 -26.87 12.16 5.53
C HIS A 165 -26.14 12.37 6.86
N SER A 166 -25.21 11.47 7.22
CA SER A 166 -24.36 11.62 8.41
C SER A 166 -23.16 12.55 8.19
N GLY A 167 -22.93 13.04 6.95
CA GLY A 167 -21.87 14.00 6.63
C GLY A 167 -20.50 13.39 6.35
N TYR A 168 -20.41 12.07 6.13
CA TYR A 168 -19.17 11.45 5.64
C TYR A 168 -18.92 11.85 4.19
N ASN A 169 -17.65 11.99 3.83
CA ASN A 169 -17.22 12.39 2.48
C ASN A 169 -16.34 11.33 1.78
N MET A 170 -16.15 10.19 2.43
CA MET A 170 -15.49 9.02 1.86
C MET A 170 -16.12 7.72 2.39
N ILE A 171 -16.26 6.72 1.53
CA ILE A 171 -16.61 5.35 1.91
C ILE A 171 -15.41 4.44 1.68
N HIS A 172 -15.07 3.67 2.70
CA HIS A 172 -14.14 2.56 2.59
C HIS A 172 -14.90 1.24 2.46
N PHE A 173 -14.81 0.62 1.29
CA PHE A 173 -15.36 -0.70 1.04
C PHE A 173 -14.33 -1.77 1.41
N THR A 174 -14.70 -2.73 2.24
CA THR A 174 -13.93 -3.99 2.31
C THR A 174 -13.92 -4.68 0.94
N PRO A 175 -13.01 -5.65 0.67
CA PRO A 175 -12.89 -6.25 -0.65
C PRO A 175 -14.23 -6.66 -1.26
N VAL A 176 -14.47 -6.21 -2.50
CA VAL A 176 -15.69 -6.47 -3.28
C VAL A 176 -15.55 -7.70 -4.18
N GLN A 177 -14.38 -8.31 -4.16
CA GLN A 177 -14.01 -9.45 -4.98
C GLN A 177 -14.67 -10.75 -4.48
N ILE A 178 -14.56 -11.81 -5.28
CA ILE A 178 -15.05 -13.14 -4.89
C ILE A 178 -14.32 -13.59 -3.63
N LEU A 179 -15.11 -13.98 -2.61
CA LEU A 179 -14.61 -14.49 -1.34
C LEU A 179 -14.69 -16.01 -1.30
N ASN A 180 -13.89 -16.61 -0.43
CA ASN A 180 -13.93 -18.03 -0.12
C ASN A 180 -15.32 -18.43 0.41
N CYS A 181 -15.93 -19.44 -0.20
CA CYS A 181 -17.32 -19.80 0.10
C CYS A 181 -17.53 -20.40 1.50
N ILE A 182 -16.50 -21.02 2.07
CA ILE A 182 -16.58 -21.70 3.38
C ILE A 182 -16.39 -20.69 4.51
N SER A 183 -15.29 -19.94 4.50
CA SER A 183 -15.00 -18.96 5.56
C SER A 183 -15.84 -17.69 5.42
N ASN A 184 -16.19 -17.31 4.17
CA ASN A 184 -16.85 -16.06 3.82
C ASN A 184 -16.21 -14.82 4.48
N SER A 185 -14.89 -14.88 4.72
CA SER A 185 -14.12 -13.77 5.28
C SER A 185 -13.88 -12.72 4.20
N SER A 186 -14.06 -11.43 4.53
CA SER A 186 -13.88 -10.33 3.58
C SER A 186 -12.45 -10.22 3.04
N TYR A 187 -11.48 -10.82 3.72
CA TYR A 187 -10.07 -10.79 3.33
C TYR A 187 -9.58 -12.12 2.72
N SER A 188 -10.42 -13.17 2.71
CA SER A 188 -10.10 -14.42 2.03
C SER A 188 -10.62 -14.37 0.59
N VAL A 189 -9.86 -13.69 -0.27
CA VAL A 189 -10.23 -13.45 -1.68
C VAL A 189 -9.83 -14.64 -2.55
N SER A 190 -10.82 -15.24 -3.23
CA SER A 190 -10.62 -16.39 -4.13
C SER A 190 -10.32 -15.99 -5.57
N ASP A 191 -10.85 -14.86 -6.04
CA ASP A 191 -10.56 -14.31 -7.36
C ASP A 191 -10.53 -12.78 -7.31
N HIS A 192 -9.32 -12.21 -7.33
CA HIS A 192 -9.11 -10.76 -7.25
C HIS A 192 -9.64 -9.98 -8.46
N HIS A 193 -9.94 -10.65 -9.58
CA HIS A 193 -10.34 -10.00 -10.83
C HIS A 193 -11.84 -10.02 -11.08
N LYS A 194 -12.61 -10.66 -10.20
CA LYS A 194 -14.07 -10.79 -10.37
C LYS A 194 -14.80 -10.21 -9.19
N LEU A 195 -15.92 -9.55 -9.48
CA LEU A 195 -16.82 -9.04 -8.47
C LEU A 195 -17.53 -10.20 -7.76
N ASN A 196 -17.79 -10.05 -6.46
CA ASN A 196 -18.53 -11.05 -5.69
C ASN A 196 -19.94 -11.26 -6.27
N PRO A 197 -20.32 -12.50 -6.65
CA PRO A 197 -21.65 -12.80 -7.20
C PRO A 197 -22.81 -12.43 -6.27
N LEU A 198 -22.57 -12.33 -4.96
CA LEU A 198 -23.56 -11.89 -3.98
C LEU A 198 -24.17 -10.52 -4.32
N PHE A 199 -23.40 -9.66 -4.98
CA PHE A 199 -23.85 -8.33 -5.37
C PHE A 199 -24.75 -8.34 -6.62
N GLN A 200 -24.83 -9.46 -7.34
CA GLN A 200 -25.70 -9.63 -8.52
C GLN A 200 -25.54 -8.49 -9.54
N GLY A 201 -24.29 -8.07 -9.79
CA GLY A 201 -23.97 -6.97 -10.70
C GLY A 201 -22.59 -7.10 -11.31
N THR A 202 -22.17 -6.07 -12.04
CA THR A 202 -20.87 -6.02 -12.72
C THR A 202 -19.97 -4.90 -12.20
N TYR A 203 -18.69 -4.90 -12.58
CA TYR A 203 -17.77 -3.82 -12.24
C TYR A 203 -18.18 -2.49 -12.91
N GLU A 204 -18.80 -2.53 -14.08
CA GLU A 204 -19.33 -1.35 -14.77
C GLU A 204 -20.49 -0.73 -13.97
N GLU A 205 -21.39 -1.54 -13.44
CA GLU A 205 -22.49 -1.08 -12.59
C GLU A 205 -21.97 -0.54 -11.26
N LEU A 206 -21.00 -1.22 -10.63
CA LEU A 206 -20.36 -0.75 -9.40
C LEU A 206 -19.65 0.58 -9.64
N LYS A 207 -18.93 0.69 -10.76
CA LYS A 207 -18.27 1.94 -11.17
C LYS A 207 -19.29 3.06 -11.35
N LEU A 208 -20.41 2.80 -12.03
CA LEU A 208 -21.47 3.79 -12.21
C LEU A 208 -22.03 4.26 -10.87
N LEU A 209 -22.25 3.34 -9.93
CA LEU A 209 -22.73 3.66 -8.58
C LEU A 209 -21.71 4.55 -7.84
N ILE A 210 -20.43 4.18 -7.83
CA ILE A 210 -19.35 4.97 -7.21
C ILE A 210 -19.22 6.36 -7.85
N ASP A 211 -19.25 6.44 -9.19
CA ASP A 211 -19.20 7.71 -9.90
C ASP A 211 -20.40 8.61 -9.56
N ASN A 212 -21.60 8.03 -9.41
CA ASN A 212 -22.80 8.76 -9.02
C ASN A 212 -22.70 9.28 -7.58
N MET A 213 -22.23 8.48 -6.63
CA MET A 213 -22.00 8.94 -5.24
C MET A 213 -20.96 10.07 -5.21
N ALA A 214 -19.88 9.95 -5.96
CA ALA A 214 -18.84 10.98 -6.02
C ALA A 214 -19.37 12.30 -6.61
N LYS A 215 -20.22 12.23 -7.64
CA LYS A 215 -20.81 13.41 -8.31
C LYS A 215 -21.96 14.04 -7.54
N GLN A 216 -22.89 13.23 -7.06
CA GLN A 216 -24.15 13.71 -6.49
C GLN A 216 -24.06 13.93 -4.99
N TRP A 217 -23.32 13.08 -4.28
CA TRP A 217 -23.22 13.12 -2.82
C TRP A 217 -21.91 13.71 -2.31
N ARG A 218 -20.95 13.98 -3.22
CA ARG A 218 -19.58 14.37 -2.87
C ARG A 218 -18.97 13.38 -1.86
N ILE A 219 -19.06 12.10 -2.22
CA ILE A 219 -18.48 10.99 -1.46
C ILE A 219 -17.49 10.23 -2.34
N LEU A 220 -16.21 10.29 -2.00
CA LEU A 220 -15.19 9.47 -2.66
C LEU A 220 -15.22 8.04 -2.13
N SER A 221 -14.52 7.13 -2.80
CA SER A 221 -14.47 5.73 -2.40
C SER A 221 -13.05 5.17 -2.44
N ILE A 222 -12.74 4.33 -1.47
CA ILE A 222 -11.51 3.53 -1.41
C ILE A 222 -11.88 2.07 -1.14
N THR A 223 -10.97 1.16 -1.47
CA THR A 223 -11.12 -0.27 -1.21
C THR A 223 -9.83 -0.86 -0.70
N ASP A 224 -9.94 -1.89 0.12
CA ASP A 224 -8.79 -2.69 0.57
C ASP A 224 -8.18 -3.48 -0.60
N LEU A 225 -6.85 -3.55 -0.62
CA LEU A 225 -6.08 -4.42 -1.52
C LEU A 225 -5.34 -5.47 -0.69
N VAL A 226 -5.64 -6.75 -0.93
CA VAL A 226 -5.05 -7.88 -0.20
C VAL A 226 -3.92 -8.50 -1.03
N TYR A 227 -2.69 -8.10 -0.73
CA TYR A 227 -1.49 -8.57 -1.43
C TYR A 227 -0.79 -9.76 -0.76
N ASN A 228 -0.95 -9.90 0.55
CA ASN A 228 -0.17 -10.84 1.35
C ASN A 228 -0.67 -12.29 1.28
N HIS A 229 -1.93 -12.51 0.91
CA HIS A 229 -2.51 -13.85 0.81
C HIS A 229 -3.67 -13.89 -0.20
N ALA A 230 -4.02 -15.11 -0.61
CA ALA A 230 -5.25 -15.42 -1.33
C ALA A 230 -5.97 -16.57 -0.60
N ALA A 231 -7.24 -16.79 -0.91
CA ALA A 231 -8.00 -17.90 -0.35
C ALA A 231 -7.40 -19.25 -0.77
N ASN A 232 -7.61 -20.28 0.07
CA ASN A 232 -7.11 -21.63 -0.18
C ASN A 232 -7.73 -22.32 -1.41
N ASP A 233 -8.85 -21.81 -1.92
CA ASP A 233 -9.54 -22.27 -3.13
C ASP A 233 -9.23 -21.39 -4.36
N CYS A 234 -8.33 -20.42 -4.26
CA CYS A 234 -7.95 -19.53 -5.35
C CYS A 234 -7.40 -20.32 -6.55
N GLU A 235 -8.03 -20.17 -7.70
CA GLU A 235 -7.68 -20.92 -8.91
C GLU A 235 -6.27 -20.56 -9.43
N LEU A 236 -5.86 -19.30 -9.25
CA LEU A 236 -4.52 -18.85 -9.65
C LEU A 236 -3.43 -19.59 -8.89
N LEU A 237 -3.63 -19.89 -7.60
CA LEU A 237 -2.68 -20.66 -6.80
C LEU A 237 -2.60 -22.13 -7.22
N LYS A 238 -3.67 -22.70 -7.78
CA LYS A 238 -3.64 -24.06 -8.34
C LYS A 238 -2.85 -24.13 -9.65
N GLN A 239 -2.98 -23.08 -10.48
CA GLN A 239 -2.25 -22.97 -11.74
C GLN A 239 -0.78 -22.60 -11.53
N HIS A 240 -0.50 -21.80 -10.50
CA HIS A 240 0.82 -21.27 -10.16
C HIS A 240 1.20 -21.55 -8.69
N PRO A 241 1.42 -22.82 -8.31
CA PRO A 241 1.78 -23.17 -6.94
C PRO A 241 3.13 -22.61 -6.49
N GLU A 242 3.99 -22.22 -7.43
CA GLU A 242 5.26 -21.52 -7.18
C GLU A 242 5.08 -20.12 -6.59
N ALA A 243 3.89 -19.52 -6.74
CA ALA A 243 3.56 -18.22 -6.17
C ALA A 243 3.36 -18.28 -4.63
N ALA A 244 3.17 -19.46 -4.07
CA ALA A 244 3.07 -19.70 -2.63
C ALA A 244 4.33 -20.41 -2.09
N TYR A 245 4.48 -20.44 -0.76
CA TYR A 245 5.52 -21.23 -0.12
C TYR A 245 5.19 -22.72 -0.19
N ASN A 246 6.04 -23.50 -0.86
CA ASN A 246 5.85 -24.95 -1.04
C ASN A 246 7.17 -25.72 -0.78
N LEU A 247 7.12 -27.06 -0.81
CA LEU A 247 8.28 -27.89 -0.49
C LEU A 247 9.43 -27.84 -1.52
N ILE A 248 9.18 -27.23 -2.70
CA ILE A 248 10.16 -27.04 -3.78
C ILE A 248 10.89 -25.71 -3.59
N ASN A 249 10.16 -24.59 -3.53
CA ASN A 249 10.75 -23.25 -3.40
C ASN A 249 11.14 -22.89 -1.95
N SER A 250 10.57 -23.58 -0.96
CA SER A 250 10.75 -23.32 0.47
C SER A 250 11.06 -24.61 1.24
N PRO A 251 12.17 -25.31 0.91
CA PRO A 251 12.48 -26.63 1.47
C PRO A 251 12.69 -26.63 2.99
N HIS A 252 12.98 -25.49 3.60
CA HIS A 252 13.07 -25.33 5.05
C HIS A 252 11.73 -25.57 5.77
N LEU A 253 10.60 -25.54 5.06
CA LEU A 253 9.28 -25.84 5.59
C LEU A 253 8.97 -27.35 5.69
N LYS A 254 9.82 -28.23 5.15
CA LYS A 254 9.59 -29.69 5.18
C LYS A 254 9.32 -30.23 6.60
N PRO A 255 10.09 -29.88 7.64
CA PRO A 255 9.79 -30.35 9.00
C PRO A 255 8.44 -29.86 9.52
N ALA A 256 8.08 -28.61 9.19
CA ALA A 256 6.80 -28.02 9.60
C ALA A 256 5.61 -28.72 8.93
N VAL A 257 5.70 -28.99 7.62
CA VAL A 257 4.65 -29.72 6.88
C VAL A 257 4.50 -31.15 7.39
N LEU A 258 5.62 -31.82 7.74
CA LEU A 258 5.56 -33.15 8.35
C LEU A 258 4.84 -33.12 9.69
N LEU A 259 5.19 -32.17 10.57
CA LEU A 259 4.54 -31.99 11.86
C LEU A 259 3.03 -31.73 11.70
N ASP A 260 2.65 -30.82 10.80
CA ASP A 260 1.25 -30.49 10.53
C ASP A 260 0.46 -31.71 10.01
N SER A 261 1.08 -32.52 9.14
CA SER A 261 0.51 -33.77 8.64
C SER A 261 0.31 -34.80 9.76
N ILE A 262 1.26 -34.91 10.70
CA ILE A 262 1.14 -35.80 11.88
C ILE A 262 -0.02 -35.34 12.78
N LEU A 263 -0.16 -34.04 13.03
CA LEU A 263 -1.23 -33.49 13.86
C LEU A 263 -2.61 -33.65 13.20
N MET A 264 -2.69 -33.46 11.88
CA MET A 264 -3.91 -33.72 11.11
C MET A 264 -4.29 -35.21 11.20
N GLN A 265 -3.34 -36.11 10.97
CA GLN A 265 -3.59 -37.56 11.05
C GLN A 265 -4.00 -37.98 12.46
N PHE A 266 -3.36 -37.44 13.50
CA PHE A 266 -3.75 -37.65 14.90
C PHE A 266 -5.22 -37.26 15.13
N THR A 267 -5.64 -36.11 14.61
CA THR A 267 -7.03 -35.64 14.75
C THR A 267 -8.01 -36.58 14.07
N CYS A 268 -7.69 -37.05 12.84
CA CYS A 268 -8.50 -38.03 12.14
C CYS A 268 -8.58 -39.37 12.90
N ASP A 269 -7.45 -39.87 13.40
CA ASP A 269 -7.38 -41.15 14.12
C ASP A 269 -8.14 -41.09 15.46
N ALA A 270 -8.09 -39.96 16.17
CA ALA A 270 -8.88 -39.72 17.37
C ALA A 270 -10.38 -39.72 17.04
N ASN A 271 -10.79 -38.99 16.00
CA ASN A 271 -12.18 -38.89 15.57
C ASN A 271 -12.77 -40.23 15.12
N GLU A 272 -11.97 -41.08 14.47
CA GLU A 272 -12.36 -42.44 14.05
C GLU A 272 -12.29 -43.47 15.20
N GLY A 273 -11.87 -43.06 16.40
CA GLY A 273 -11.78 -43.93 17.57
C GLY A 273 -10.60 -44.90 17.56
N LYS A 274 -9.64 -44.76 16.63
CA LYS A 274 -8.45 -45.62 16.55
C LYS A 274 -7.54 -45.49 17.77
N LEU A 275 -7.60 -44.36 18.46
CA LEU A 275 -6.78 -44.05 19.63
C LEU A 275 -7.48 -44.35 20.97
N LEU A 276 -8.68 -44.97 20.94
CA LEU A 276 -9.41 -45.34 22.15
C LEU A 276 -8.63 -46.32 23.03
N SER A 277 -7.88 -47.25 22.42
CA SER A 277 -7.00 -48.18 23.14
C SER A 277 -5.87 -47.47 23.89
N LYS A 278 -5.54 -46.23 23.49
CA LYS A 278 -4.55 -45.35 24.13
C LYS A 278 -5.20 -44.34 25.08
N GLY A 279 -6.51 -44.46 25.33
CA GLY A 279 -7.26 -43.57 26.20
C GLY A 279 -7.55 -42.19 25.58
N ILE A 280 -7.43 -42.05 24.26
CA ILE A 280 -7.69 -40.78 23.55
C ILE A 280 -8.99 -40.93 22.73
N PRO A 281 -10.11 -40.35 23.20
CA PRO A 281 -11.37 -40.37 22.48
C PRO A 281 -11.48 -39.23 21.45
N ALA A 282 -12.53 -39.28 20.62
CA ALA A 282 -12.86 -38.21 19.67
C ALA A 282 -13.18 -36.88 20.37
N GLU A 283 -13.87 -36.92 21.52
CA GLU A 283 -14.16 -35.75 22.33
C GLU A 283 -13.07 -35.53 23.38
N ILE A 284 -12.15 -34.62 23.09
CA ILE A 284 -11.00 -34.33 23.93
C ILE A 284 -11.41 -33.44 25.10
N GLN A 285 -10.94 -33.79 26.30
CA GLN A 285 -11.09 -33.03 27.53
C GLN A 285 -9.70 -32.79 28.11
N GLU A 286 -9.58 -31.87 29.07
CA GLU A 286 -8.29 -31.45 29.63
C GLU A 286 -7.44 -32.61 30.16
N HIS A 287 -8.07 -33.61 30.79
CA HIS A 287 -7.36 -34.77 31.34
C HIS A 287 -6.74 -35.70 30.27
N HIS A 288 -7.16 -35.60 29.00
CA HIS A 288 -6.55 -36.33 27.88
C HIS A 288 -5.25 -35.68 27.39
N LEU A 289 -4.95 -34.42 27.74
CA LEU A 289 -3.79 -33.68 27.19
C LEU A 289 -2.45 -34.34 27.48
N GLN A 290 -2.29 -34.96 28.65
CA GLN A 290 -1.06 -35.69 28.98
C GLN A 290 -0.90 -36.96 28.14
N LEU A 291 -1.99 -37.69 27.88
CA LEU A 291 -1.99 -38.87 27.01
C LEU A 291 -1.68 -38.49 25.57
N ILE A 292 -2.27 -37.37 25.09
CA ILE A 292 -1.99 -36.83 23.75
C ILE A 292 -0.52 -36.43 23.61
N ARG A 293 0.03 -35.73 24.61
CA ARG A 293 1.44 -35.36 24.63
C ARG A 293 2.35 -36.58 24.57
N HIS A 294 2.07 -37.60 25.40
CA HIS A 294 2.82 -38.85 25.40
C HIS A 294 2.76 -39.54 24.03
N TYR A 295 1.56 -39.71 23.47
CA TYR A 295 1.37 -40.33 22.17
C TYR A 295 2.12 -39.60 21.05
N LEU A 296 2.03 -38.27 20.99
CA LEU A 296 2.69 -37.49 19.94
C LEU A 296 4.21 -37.48 20.07
N LEU A 297 4.74 -37.28 21.28
CA LEU A 297 6.19 -37.16 21.51
C LEU A 297 6.92 -38.49 21.52
N ASP A 298 6.33 -39.51 22.17
CA ASP A 298 7.06 -40.74 22.50
C ASP A 298 6.76 -41.90 21.54
N GLU A 299 5.67 -41.81 20.78
CA GLU A 299 5.30 -42.87 19.82
C GLU A 299 5.29 -42.40 18.35
N LYS A 300 4.94 -41.13 18.06
CA LYS A 300 4.78 -40.65 16.67
C LYS A 300 5.93 -39.84 16.10
N LEU A 301 6.66 -39.10 16.92
CA LEU A 301 7.78 -38.27 16.45
C LEU A 301 9.14 -38.99 16.49
N ILE A 302 9.18 -40.22 17.02
CA ILE A 302 10.39 -41.06 17.12
C ILE A 302 10.46 -42.11 15.98
N GLU A 303 9.33 -42.41 15.32
CA GLU A 303 9.25 -43.24 14.09
C GLU A 303 9.61 -42.44 12.82
#